data_AF-A0A6H1WX82-F1
#
_entry.id   AF-A0A6H1WX82-F1
#
_cell.length_a   1.000
_cell.length_b   1.000
_cell.length_c   1.000
_cell.angle_alpha   90.00
_cell.angle_beta   90.00
_cell.angle_gamma   90.00
#
_symmetry.space_group_name_H-M   'P 1'
#
loop_
_entity.id
_entity.type
_entity.pdbx_description
1 polymer ?
#
loop_
_entity_poly.entity_id
_entity_poly.type
_entity_poly.pdbx_seq_one_letter_code
_entity_poly.pdbx_strand_id
1 'polypeptide(L)'
;MKRQLEISYSFGYVYDKSKLIAMYPAGTNVISEDEYEMEVEVAFLEDGIDAAFEYEDIKTANDVMKPLEMFLMKPNKIIPFVDSIKDFDTKEELPKLLNDFDAEYELKKDYEEKGYEFNNYYEVFKNVTNYIPKENLENLNILKIEADKFDMDKFINDIKINLDEVMNPNIIPVFMEKSNLTPRLFIKSKKEDSNSFYVPFAVDASSYERCVYCANGQKIEDENIDMGDLEISITKDAGYIIENIDNILNFKISNFNSKTENNNQITQVVDYGGKIKPMMIEFVNSYIKKI
;
A
#
# COMPACT_ATOMS: atom_id res chain seq x y z
N MET A 1 36.79 0.70 32.02
CA MET A 1 36.13 0.07 30.86
C MET A 1 36.40 0.94 29.66
N LYS A 2 36.61 0.35 28.48
CA LYS A 2 36.55 1.14 27.25
C LYS A 2 35.09 1.56 27.07
N ARG A 3 34.88 2.79 26.62
CA ARG A 3 33.55 3.35 26.44
C ARG A 3 32.80 2.54 25.39
N GLN A 4 31.53 2.26 25.62
CA GLN A 4 30.66 1.60 24.66
C GLN A 4 29.58 2.57 24.20
N LEU A 5 29.24 2.50 22.93
CA LEU A 5 28.19 3.28 22.29
C LEU A 5 26.94 2.41 22.14
N GLU A 6 25.79 2.93 22.53
CA GLU A 6 24.47 2.38 22.23
C GLU A 6 23.88 3.17 21.06
N ILE A 7 23.72 2.52 19.91
CA ILE A 7 23.19 3.12 18.68
C ILE A 7 21.77 2.62 18.50
N SER A 8 20.81 3.54 18.37
CA SER A 8 19.40 3.21 18.13
C SER A 8 19.05 3.41 16.67
N TYR A 9 18.35 2.44 16.08
CA TYR A 9 17.96 2.47 14.67
C TYR A 9 16.45 2.56 14.51
N SER A 10 16.03 3.09 13.37
CA SER A 10 14.65 3.05 12.91
C SER A 10 14.54 2.78 11.43
N PHE A 11 13.39 2.25 11.03
CA PHE A 11 12.96 2.14 9.65
C PHE A 11 12.06 3.32 9.33
N GLY A 12 12.49 4.15 8.38
CA GLY A 12 11.69 5.21 7.79
C GLY A 12 10.90 4.70 6.59
N TYR A 13 9.59 4.59 6.74
CA TYR A 13 8.66 4.22 5.68
C TYR A 13 8.30 5.47 4.88
N VAL A 14 8.76 5.54 3.62
CA VAL A 14 8.64 6.74 2.78
C VAL A 14 7.34 6.74 1.99
N TYR A 15 6.49 7.72 2.25
CA TYR A 15 5.23 7.95 1.53
C TYR A 15 5.33 9.23 0.69
N ASP A 16 5.72 9.10 -0.58
CA ASP A 16 6.06 10.25 -1.43
C ASP A 16 4.89 11.21 -1.65
N LYS A 17 3.68 10.66 -1.79
CA LYS A 17 2.44 11.42 -2.04
C LYS A 17 2.00 12.25 -0.83
N SER A 18 2.38 11.81 0.36
CA SER A 18 2.10 12.47 1.62
C SER A 18 3.25 13.38 2.07
N LYS A 19 4.41 13.31 1.38
CA LYS A 19 5.67 13.92 1.84
C LYS A 19 5.93 13.59 3.31
N LEU A 20 5.83 12.29 3.64
CA LEU A 20 5.94 11.77 5.00
C LEU A 20 6.96 10.64 5.03
N ILE A 21 7.77 10.62 6.08
CA ILE A 21 8.55 9.46 6.52
C ILE A 21 8.05 9.05 7.89
N ALA A 22 7.40 7.89 7.97
CA ALA A 22 6.92 7.33 9.22
C ALA A 22 8.01 6.44 9.83
N MET A 23 8.49 6.82 11.01
CA MET A 23 9.63 6.22 11.68
C MET A 23 9.17 5.12 12.64
N TYR A 24 9.59 3.89 12.39
CA TYR A 24 9.37 2.73 13.26
C TYR A 24 10.70 2.30 13.91
N PRO A 25 10.79 2.17 15.25
CA PRO A 25 12.03 1.79 15.91
C PRO A 25 12.42 0.35 15.56
N ALA A 26 13.67 0.16 15.12
CA ALA A 26 14.21 -1.10 14.61
C ALA A 26 15.21 -1.78 15.57
N GLY A 27 15.40 -1.23 16.77
CA GLY A 27 16.24 -1.82 17.81
C GLY A 27 17.51 -1.01 18.09
N THR A 28 18.42 -1.63 18.84
CA THR A 28 19.67 -0.99 19.29
C THR A 28 20.86 -1.92 19.14
N ASN A 29 22.01 -1.39 18.77
CA ASN A 29 23.30 -2.10 18.79
C ASN A 29 24.24 -1.49 19.84
N VAL A 30 25.12 -2.31 20.39
CA VAL A 30 26.15 -1.87 21.36
C VAL A 30 27.53 -2.19 20.81
N ILE A 31 28.34 -1.17 20.57
CA ILE A 31 29.68 -1.29 19.98
C ILE A 31 30.71 -0.58 20.87
N SER A 32 31.94 -1.07 20.88
CA SER A 32 33.03 -0.37 21.56
C SER A 32 33.40 0.91 20.80
N GLU A 33 33.64 2.03 21.48
CA GLU A 33 33.95 3.31 20.82
C GLU A 33 35.22 3.22 19.95
N ASP A 34 36.16 2.33 20.28
CA ASP A 34 37.38 2.08 19.48
C ASP A 34 37.19 1.16 18.27
N GLU A 35 36.03 0.48 18.18
CA GLU A 35 35.63 -0.35 17.03
C GLU A 35 34.61 0.36 16.14
N TYR A 36 34.08 1.50 16.58
CA TYR A 36 33.09 2.27 15.83
C TYR A 36 33.74 3.04 14.67
N GLU A 37 33.42 2.62 13.45
CA GLU A 37 33.79 3.29 12.21
C GLU A 37 32.52 3.80 11.51
N MET A 38 32.31 5.12 11.56
CA MET A 38 31.11 5.77 11.01
C MET A 38 30.89 5.48 9.52
N GLU A 39 31.97 5.54 8.72
CA GLU A 39 31.92 5.25 7.27
C GLU A 39 31.45 3.82 6.99
N VAL A 40 31.84 2.86 7.86
CA VAL A 40 31.41 1.47 7.75
C VAL A 40 29.92 1.34 8.09
N GLU A 41 29.49 1.98 9.17
CA GLU A 41 28.07 1.99 9.57
C GLU A 41 27.19 2.59 8.47
N VAL A 42 27.60 3.72 7.88
CA VAL A 42 26.89 4.36 6.75
C VAL A 42 26.81 3.41 5.56
N ALA A 43 27.91 2.79 5.16
CA ALA A 43 27.93 1.87 4.02
C ALA A 43 26.98 0.67 4.22
N PHE A 44 26.91 0.11 5.44
CA PHE A 44 25.95 -0.96 5.75
C PHE A 44 24.49 -0.51 5.60
N LEU A 45 24.18 0.71 6.04
CA LEU A 45 22.82 1.24 5.97
C LEU A 45 22.42 1.67 4.55
N GLU A 46 23.39 2.06 3.71
CA GLU A 46 23.20 2.34 2.29
C GLU A 46 22.86 1.09 1.47
N ASP A 47 23.36 -0.09 1.87
CA ASP A 47 23.01 -1.37 1.25
C ASP A 47 21.53 -1.77 1.51
N GLY A 48 20.86 -1.07 2.42
CA GLY A 48 19.43 -1.18 2.69
C GLY A 48 19.08 -2.12 3.84
N ILE A 49 17.78 -2.14 4.21
CA ILE A 49 17.33 -2.84 5.42
C ILE A 49 17.58 -4.35 5.38
N ASP A 50 17.46 -4.99 4.22
CA ASP A 50 17.63 -6.45 4.07
C ASP A 50 19.09 -6.89 4.29
N ALA A 51 20.05 -5.99 4.07
CA ALA A 51 21.46 -6.23 4.30
C ALA A 51 21.87 -5.92 5.74
N ALA A 52 21.27 -4.88 6.33
CA ALA A 52 21.66 -4.34 7.63
C ALA A 52 20.92 -4.96 8.82
N PHE A 53 19.74 -5.56 8.63
CA PHE A 53 18.87 -6.00 9.73
C PHE A 53 18.40 -7.45 9.58
N GLU A 54 18.01 -8.05 10.70
CA GLU A 54 17.45 -9.40 10.69
C GLU A 54 16.05 -9.42 10.06
N TYR A 55 15.76 -10.51 9.34
CA TYR A 55 14.48 -10.69 8.65
C TYR A 55 13.26 -10.55 9.58
N GLU A 56 13.34 -11.06 10.82
CA GLU A 56 12.21 -10.99 11.76
C GLU A 56 11.93 -9.56 12.25
N ASP A 57 12.95 -8.70 12.37
CA ASP A 57 12.76 -7.29 12.72
C ASP A 57 12.07 -6.54 11.59
N ILE A 58 12.52 -6.76 10.35
CA ILE A 58 11.92 -6.19 9.14
C ILE A 58 10.47 -6.63 9.00
N LYS A 59 10.21 -7.93 9.15
CA LYS A 59 8.87 -8.50 9.07
C LYS A 59 7.94 -7.93 10.14
N THR A 60 8.40 -7.85 11.38
CA THR A 60 7.61 -7.27 12.49
C THR A 60 7.25 -5.82 12.21
N ALA A 61 8.21 -5.01 11.77
CA ALA A 61 7.97 -3.62 11.41
C ALA A 61 6.98 -3.50 10.25
N ASN A 62 7.14 -4.31 9.20
CA ASN A 62 6.24 -4.31 8.04
C ASN A 62 4.80 -4.66 8.43
N ASP A 63 4.62 -5.68 9.27
CA ASP A 63 3.30 -6.09 9.76
C ASP A 63 2.61 -4.98 10.56
N VAL A 64 3.37 -4.26 11.40
CA VAL A 64 2.85 -3.12 12.18
C VAL A 64 2.49 -1.94 11.28
N MET A 65 3.29 -1.67 10.24
CA MET A 65 3.10 -0.52 9.36
C MET A 65 2.06 -0.77 8.26
N LYS A 66 1.80 -2.03 7.91
CA LYS A 66 0.86 -2.47 6.85
C LYS A 66 -0.51 -1.75 6.89
N PRO A 67 -1.16 -1.52 8.04
CA PRO A 67 -2.46 -0.87 8.06
C PRO A 67 -2.45 0.59 7.54
N LEU A 68 -1.31 1.28 7.55
CA LEU A 68 -1.19 2.63 6.98
C LEU A 68 -1.37 2.64 5.47
N GLU A 69 -1.08 1.54 4.77
CA GLU A 69 -1.19 1.48 3.30
C GLU A 69 -2.62 1.73 2.79
N MET A 70 -3.63 1.41 3.61
CA MET A 70 -5.03 1.69 3.30
C MET A 70 -5.33 3.19 3.17
N PHE A 71 -4.54 4.04 3.82
CA PHE A 71 -4.72 5.50 3.83
C PHE A 71 -3.64 6.23 3.02
N LEU A 72 -2.41 5.73 3.10
CA LEU A 72 -1.22 6.40 2.59
C LEU A 72 -0.63 5.73 1.33
N MET A 73 -1.21 4.62 0.85
CA MET A 73 -0.66 3.72 -0.18
C MET A 73 0.55 2.92 0.31
N LYS A 74 1.05 1.98 -0.51
CA LYS A 74 2.31 1.30 -0.22
C LYS A 74 3.45 2.33 -0.08
N PRO A 75 4.35 2.16 0.92
CA PRO A 75 5.55 2.99 0.99
C PRO A 75 6.39 2.78 -0.28
N ASN A 76 6.96 3.85 -0.81
CA ASN A 76 7.81 3.80 -1.99
C ASN A 76 9.13 3.06 -1.71
N LYS A 77 9.62 3.18 -0.48
CA LYS A 77 10.77 2.46 0.04
C LYS A 77 10.80 2.55 1.57
N ILE A 78 11.60 1.67 2.14
CA ILE A 78 11.91 1.66 3.57
C ILE A 78 13.41 1.90 3.68
N ILE A 79 13.81 2.87 4.49
CA ILE A 79 15.21 3.27 4.63
C ILE A 79 15.59 3.25 6.10
N PRO A 80 16.75 2.70 6.48
CA PRO A 80 17.16 2.74 7.87
C PRO A 80 17.73 4.10 8.25
N PHE A 81 17.60 4.47 9.52
CA PHE A 81 18.14 5.68 10.12
C PHE A 81 18.76 5.37 11.47
N VAL A 82 19.71 6.20 11.90
CA VAL A 82 20.16 6.25 13.29
C VAL A 82 19.37 7.34 14.01
N ASP A 83 18.59 6.95 15.01
CA ASP A 83 17.76 7.88 15.80
C ASP A 83 18.56 8.58 16.89
N SER A 84 19.46 7.83 17.54
CA SER A 84 20.28 8.35 18.63
C SER A 84 21.54 7.52 18.83
N ILE A 85 22.59 8.18 19.30
CA ILE A 85 23.81 7.52 19.78
C ILE A 85 24.04 7.95 21.22
N LYS A 86 24.21 6.99 22.13
CA LYS A 86 24.35 7.21 23.58
C LYS A 86 25.58 6.52 24.12
N ASP A 87 26.09 7.02 25.23
CA ASP A 87 27.00 6.25 26.07
C ASP A 87 26.23 5.08 26.69
N PHE A 88 26.72 3.84 26.52
CA PHE A 88 26.02 2.65 26.98
C PHE A 88 25.92 2.58 28.51
N ASP A 89 26.93 3.06 29.24
CA ASP A 89 26.97 2.96 30.71
C ASP A 89 26.17 4.09 31.35
N THR A 90 26.35 5.34 30.88
CA THR A 90 25.72 6.52 31.48
C THR A 90 24.35 6.85 30.88
N LYS A 91 24.03 6.30 29.70
CA LYS A 91 22.85 6.63 28.88
C LYS A 91 22.80 8.10 28.41
N GLU A 92 23.92 8.81 28.50
CA GLU A 92 24.04 10.19 28.01
C GLU A 92 24.03 10.23 26.49
N GLU A 93 23.21 11.10 25.90
CA GLU A 93 23.17 11.31 24.45
C GLU A 93 24.43 11.98 23.93
N LEU A 94 24.88 11.54 22.75
CA LEU A 94 26.09 12.00 22.08
C LEU A 94 25.72 12.75 20.79
N PRO A 95 25.08 13.93 20.88
CA PRO A 95 24.51 14.63 19.73
C PRO A 95 25.56 15.04 18.70
N LYS A 96 26.81 15.27 19.11
CA LYS A 96 27.89 15.55 18.15
C LYS A 96 28.12 14.36 17.22
N LEU A 97 28.18 13.15 17.76
CA LEU A 97 28.42 11.94 16.97
C LEU A 97 27.25 11.63 16.04
N LEU A 98 26.01 11.85 16.52
CA LEU A 98 24.82 11.75 15.69
C LEU A 98 24.81 12.79 14.55
N ASN A 99 25.17 14.04 14.83
CA ASN A 99 25.24 15.08 13.81
C ASN A 99 26.33 14.79 12.77
N ASP A 100 27.48 14.28 13.20
CA ASP A 100 28.56 13.88 12.30
C ASP A 100 28.10 12.69 11.42
N PHE A 101 27.36 11.72 11.98
CA PHE A 101 26.74 10.61 11.24
C PHE A 101 25.70 11.12 10.21
N ASP A 102 24.76 11.98 10.63
CA ASP A 102 23.72 12.55 9.75
C ASP A 102 24.35 13.37 8.60
N ALA A 103 25.51 13.99 8.84
CA ALA A 103 26.25 14.73 7.82
C ALA A 103 26.97 13.83 6.82
N GLU A 104 27.47 12.66 7.25
CA GLU A 104 28.07 11.66 6.37
C GLU A 104 27.01 10.91 5.56
N TYR A 105 25.90 10.53 6.19
CA TYR A 105 24.83 9.78 5.52
C TYR A 105 24.00 10.65 4.58
N GLU A 106 23.89 11.96 4.86
CA GLU A 106 23.15 13.02 4.15
C GLU A 106 21.64 12.79 3.94
N LEU A 107 21.15 11.56 4.08
CA LEU A 107 19.84 11.11 3.67
C LEU A 107 18.68 11.88 4.32
N LYS A 108 18.79 12.11 5.63
CA LYS A 108 17.75 12.83 6.39
C LYS A 108 17.60 14.26 5.87
N LYS A 109 18.73 14.97 5.74
CA LYS A 109 18.78 16.33 5.20
C LYS A 109 18.21 16.38 3.78
N ASP A 110 18.56 15.41 2.95
CA ASP A 110 18.07 15.27 1.58
C ASP A 110 16.54 15.21 1.50
N TYR A 111 15.91 14.52 2.45
CA TYR A 111 14.47 14.39 2.56
C TYR A 111 13.80 15.64 3.13
N GLU A 112 14.41 16.25 4.15
CA GLU A 112 13.96 17.52 4.71
C GLU A 112 13.96 18.63 3.62
N GLU A 113 15.01 18.69 2.80
CA GLU A 113 15.10 19.63 1.66
C GLU A 113 14.03 19.37 0.59
N LYS A 114 13.64 18.10 0.40
CA LYS A 114 12.53 17.71 -0.49
C LYS A 114 11.15 17.91 0.15
N GLY A 115 11.10 18.47 1.37
CA GLY A 115 9.90 18.85 2.09
C GLY A 115 9.19 17.70 2.80
N TYR A 116 9.91 16.62 3.13
CA TYR A 116 9.33 15.49 3.86
C TYR A 116 9.30 15.78 5.36
N GLU A 117 8.19 15.40 5.99
CA GLU A 117 8.05 15.40 7.44
C GLU A 117 8.46 14.04 8.01
N PHE A 118 9.25 14.04 9.08
CA PHE A 118 9.61 12.84 9.83
C PHE A 118 8.75 12.76 11.08
N ASN A 119 8.00 11.67 11.25
CA ASN A 119 7.14 11.47 12.42
C ASN A 119 7.24 10.05 12.93
N ASN A 120 7.20 9.87 14.25
CA ASN A 120 7.06 8.55 14.86
C ASN A 120 5.76 7.89 14.38
N TYR A 121 5.83 6.60 14.05
CA TYR A 121 4.68 5.82 13.59
C TYR A 121 3.44 5.97 14.48
N TYR A 122 3.59 6.04 15.81
CA TYR A 122 2.45 6.24 16.71
C TYR A 122 1.69 7.54 16.44
N GLU A 123 2.40 8.65 16.19
CA GLU A 123 1.76 9.93 15.87
C GLU A 123 1.16 9.91 14.47
N VAL A 124 1.78 9.19 13.52
CA VAL A 124 1.21 8.98 12.20
C VAL A 124 -0.10 8.20 12.29
N PHE A 125 -0.15 7.09 13.05
CA PHE A 125 -1.38 6.32 13.25
C PHE A 125 -2.49 7.14 13.88
N LYS A 126 -2.16 7.90 14.93
CA LYS A 126 -3.12 8.74 15.65
C LYS A 126 -3.71 9.86 14.78
N ASN A 127 -2.91 10.38 13.85
CA ASN A 127 -3.26 11.54 13.03
C ASN A 127 -3.26 11.23 11.53
N VAL A 128 -3.51 9.97 11.14
CA VAL A 128 -3.33 9.49 9.75
C VAL A 128 -4.11 10.32 8.72
N THR A 129 -5.25 10.88 9.13
CA THR A 129 -6.09 11.74 8.30
C THR A 129 -5.38 13.01 7.82
N ASN A 130 -4.37 13.49 8.54
CA ASN A 130 -3.59 14.67 8.16
C ASN A 130 -2.63 14.39 7.00
N TYR A 131 -2.25 13.12 6.83
CA TYR A 131 -1.27 12.67 5.86
C TYR A 131 -1.91 12.03 4.63
N ILE A 132 -3.23 11.88 4.59
CA ILE A 132 -3.93 11.35 3.42
C ILE A 132 -3.60 12.22 2.19
N PRO A 133 -3.08 11.63 1.09
CA PRO A 133 -2.79 12.36 -0.13
C PRO A 133 -4.02 13.08 -0.68
N LYS A 134 -3.88 14.38 -0.96
CA LYS A 134 -4.92 15.17 -1.65
C LYS A 134 -4.75 15.03 -3.15
N GLU A 135 -5.38 14.02 -3.73
CA GLU A 135 -5.19 13.68 -5.14
C GLU A 135 -6.48 13.76 -5.96
N ASN A 136 -6.33 14.16 -7.23
CA ASN A 136 -7.34 13.97 -8.25
C ASN A 136 -7.14 12.60 -8.91
N LEU A 137 -8.11 11.71 -8.78
CA LEU A 137 -8.03 10.34 -9.28
C LEU A 137 -8.51 10.18 -10.72
N GLU A 138 -8.81 11.27 -11.44
CA GLU A 138 -9.25 11.19 -12.85
C GLU A 138 -8.22 10.50 -13.75
N ASN A 139 -6.92 10.67 -13.47
CA ASN A 139 -5.84 10.03 -14.23
C ASN A 139 -5.75 8.52 -13.99
N LEU A 140 -6.47 7.99 -12.99
CA LEU A 140 -6.53 6.56 -12.71
C LEU A 140 -7.71 5.87 -13.40
N ASN A 141 -8.55 6.61 -14.13
CA ASN A 141 -9.59 6.03 -14.96
C ASN A 141 -8.95 5.22 -16.09
N ILE A 142 -9.18 3.90 -16.08
CA ILE A 142 -8.74 3.00 -17.16
C ILE A 142 -9.73 2.98 -18.33
N LEU A 143 -10.98 3.38 -18.08
CA LEU A 143 -12.01 3.60 -19.09
C LEU A 143 -12.96 4.69 -18.60
N LYS A 144 -13.26 5.64 -19.48
CA LYS A 144 -14.29 6.68 -19.28
C LYS A 144 -15.20 6.69 -20.50
N ILE A 145 -16.48 6.35 -20.31
CA ILE A 145 -17.41 6.09 -21.42
C ILE A 145 -18.85 6.45 -21.04
N GLU A 146 -19.63 6.94 -22.00
CA GLU A 146 -21.08 7.11 -21.82
C GLU A 146 -21.75 5.76 -21.54
N ALA A 147 -22.67 5.72 -20.57
CA ALA A 147 -23.26 4.47 -20.10
C ALA A 147 -24.00 3.69 -21.19
N ASP A 148 -24.60 4.38 -22.16
CA ASP A 148 -25.30 3.78 -23.29
C ASP A 148 -24.36 3.10 -24.30
N LYS A 149 -23.08 3.50 -24.35
CA LYS A 149 -22.03 2.91 -25.20
C LYS A 149 -21.32 1.71 -24.57
N PHE A 150 -21.63 1.36 -23.33
CA PHE A 150 -21.07 0.21 -22.63
C PHE A 150 -22.13 -0.87 -22.41
N ASP A 151 -21.78 -2.14 -22.61
CA ASP A 151 -22.68 -3.28 -22.36
C ASP A 151 -22.54 -3.79 -20.92
N MET A 152 -23.14 -3.04 -19.97
CA MET A 152 -23.05 -3.33 -18.53
C MET A 152 -23.69 -4.67 -18.17
N ASP A 153 -24.83 -5.02 -18.79
CA ASP A 153 -25.53 -6.27 -18.48
C ASP A 153 -24.67 -7.48 -18.87
N LYS A 154 -24.08 -7.46 -20.07
CA LYS A 154 -23.18 -8.52 -20.50
C LYS A 154 -21.92 -8.58 -19.64
N PHE A 155 -21.32 -7.43 -19.32
CA PHE A 155 -20.14 -7.33 -18.44
C PHE A 155 -20.37 -8.01 -17.09
N ILE A 156 -21.46 -7.67 -16.40
CA ILE A 156 -21.79 -8.25 -15.10
C ILE A 156 -22.12 -9.74 -15.21
N ASN A 157 -22.86 -10.16 -16.24
CA ASN A 157 -23.25 -11.56 -16.41
C ASN A 157 -22.05 -12.46 -16.71
N ASP A 158 -21.14 -12.04 -17.59
CA ASP A 158 -19.94 -12.83 -17.90
C ASP A 158 -19.06 -13.02 -16.65
N ILE A 159 -18.91 -11.96 -15.84
CA ILE A 159 -18.17 -12.02 -14.57
C ILE A 159 -18.83 -13.01 -13.60
N LYS A 160 -20.15 -12.95 -13.45
CA LYS A 160 -20.91 -13.87 -12.59
C LYS A 160 -20.72 -15.33 -12.99
N ILE A 161 -20.70 -15.62 -14.30
CA ILE A 161 -20.50 -16.96 -14.83
C ILE A 161 -19.06 -17.40 -14.59
N ASN A 162 -18.08 -16.56 -14.91
CA ASN A 162 -16.66 -16.95 -14.89
C ASN A 162 -16.07 -17.05 -13.47
N LEU A 163 -16.73 -16.47 -12.47
CA LEU A 163 -16.29 -16.48 -11.06
C LEU A 163 -17.23 -17.29 -10.14
N ASP A 164 -18.20 -18.05 -10.67
CA ASP A 164 -19.19 -18.77 -9.85
C ASP A 164 -18.58 -19.86 -8.97
N GLU A 165 -17.47 -20.47 -9.41
CA GLU A 165 -16.70 -21.44 -8.64
C GLU A 165 -16.12 -20.85 -7.35
N VAL A 166 -15.84 -19.54 -7.34
CA VAL A 166 -14.98 -18.90 -6.34
C VAL A 166 -15.71 -17.83 -5.52
N MET A 167 -16.82 -17.32 -6.05
CA MET A 167 -17.59 -16.24 -5.45
C MET A 167 -19.08 -16.43 -5.72
N ASN A 168 -19.92 -16.10 -4.74
CA ASN A 168 -21.37 -16.11 -4.92
C ASN A 168 -21.81 -15.07 -5.97
N PRO A 169 -22.42 -15.46 -7.10
CA PRO A 169 -22.82 -14.50 -8.14
C PRO A 169 -23.83 -13.44 -7.66
N ASN A 170 -24.61 -13.73 -6.62
CA ASN A 170 -25.63 -12.83 -6.09
C ASN A 170 -25.06 -11.60 -5.39
N ILE A 171 -23.77 -11.60 -5.04
CA ILE A 171 -23.12 -10.44 -4.42
C ILE A 171 -22.50 -9.48 -5.43
N ILE A 172 -22.63 -9.76 -6.74
CA ILE A 172 -22.06 -8.95 -7.82
C ILE A 172 -23.19 -8.17 -8.52
N PRO A 173 -23.06 -6.84 -8.70
CA PRO A 173 -22.01 -5.97 -8.16
C PRO A 173 -22.21 -5.69 -6.65
N VAL A 174 -21.16 -5.24 -5.97
CA VAL A 174 -21.26 -4.75 -4.59
C VAL A 174 -21.48 -3.24 -4.64
N PHE A 175 -22.61 -2.75 -4.16
CA PHE A 175 -22.84 -1.29 -4.08
C PHE A 175 -21.94 -0.65 -3.03
N MET A 176 -21.30 0.46 -3.39
CA MET A 176 -20.28 1.14 -2.58
C MET A 176 -20.62 2.62 -2.40
N GLU A 177 -20.22 3.20 -1.28
CA GLU A 177 -20.26 4.62 -0.99
C GLU A 177 -18.84 5.15 -0.84
N LYS A 178 -18.56 6.28 -1.50
CA LYS A 178 -17.26 6.94 -1.41
C LYS A 178 -17.02 7.45 0.01
N SER A 179 -15.85 7.18 0.55
CA SER A 179 -15.44 7.68 1.86
C SER A 179 -15.28 9.19 1.84
N ASN A 180 -15.70 9.85 2.93
CA ASN A 180 -15.44 11.28 3.15
C ASN A 180 -14.00 11.56 3.58
N LEU A 181 -13.23 10.53 3.95
CA LEU A 181 -11.84 10.69 4.41
C LEU A 181 -10.85 10.80 3.25
N THR A 182 -11.09 10.06 2.17
CA THR A 182 -10.20 10.01 1.02
C THR A 182 -10.98 9.64 -0.25
N PRO A 183 -10.67 10.24 -1.40
CA PRO A 183 -11.31 9.87 -2.66
C PRO A 183 -10.96 8.45 -3.12
N ARG A 184 -9.96 7.79 -2.53
CA ARG A 184 -9.52 6.44 -2.89
C ARG A 184 -10.35 5.33 -2.27
N LEU A 185 -10.95 5.56 -1.09
CA LEU A 185 -11.63 4.52 -0.34
C LEU A 185 -13.13 4.57 -0.59
N PHE A 186 -13.72 3.39 -0.78
CA PHE A 186 -15.17 3.21 -0.80
C PHE A 186 -15.54 2.08 0.15
N ILE A 187 -16.67 2.25 0.83
CA ILE A 187 -17.20 1.32 1.82
C ILE A 187 -18.50 0.77 1.27
N LYS A 188 -18.82 -0.50 1.53
CA LYS A 188 -20.11 -1.07 1.13
C LYS A 188 -21.28 -0.19 1.55
N SER A 189 -22.12 0.15 0.58
CA SER A 189 -23.36 0.87 0.81
C SER A 189 -24.38 -0.03 1.49
N LYS A 190 -25.21 0.56 2.34
CA LYS A 190 -26.42 -0.10 2.85
C LYS A 190 -27.58 -0.05 1.86
N LYS A 191 -27.44 0.73 0.78
CA LYS A 191 -28.48 0.94 -0.23
C LYS A 191 -28.05 0.31 -1.56
N GLU A 192 -29.03 -0.17 -2.31
CA GLU A 192 -28.82 -0.78 -3.63
C GLU A 192 -28.90 0.24 -4.78
N ASP A 193 -28.99 1.54 -4.47
CA ASP A 193 -29.14 2.64 -5.44
C ASP A 193 -27.91 3.56 -5.51
N SER A 194 -26.74 3.08 -5.09
CA SER A 194 -25.51 3.87 -5.16
C SER A 194 -25.04 4.05 -6.61
N ASN A 195 -24.58 5.28 -6.91
CA ASN A 195 -23.89 5.61 -8.15
C ASN A 195 -22.48 4.99 -8.26
N SER A 196 -22.01 4.32 -7.20
CA SER A 196 -20.72 3.66 -7.18
C SER A 196 -20.86 2.20 -6.81
N PHE A 197 -20.16 1.32 -7.50
CA PHE A 197 -20.20 -0.10 -7.23
C PHE A 197 -18.89 -0.79 -7.61
N TYR A 198 -18.55 -1.81 -6.84
CA TYR A 198 -17.41 -2.67 -7.07
C TYR A 198 -17.80 -3.91 -7.86
N VAL A 199 -16.97 -4.28 -8.83
CA VAL A 199 -17.13 -5.49 -9.64
C VAL A 199 -15.80 -6.26 -9.61
N PRO A 200 -15.79 -7.52 -9.16
CA PRO A 200 -14.56 -8.31 -9.09
C PRO A 200 -14.02 -8.62 -10.48
N PHE A 201 -12.70 -8.65 -10.60
CA PHE A 201 -11.99 -9.19 -11.76
C PHE A 201 -11.15 -10.39 -11.37
N ALA A 202 -10.35 -10.27 -10.32
CA ALA A 202 -9.46 -11.31 -9.83
C ALA A 202 -9.86 -11.65 -8.39
N VAL A 203 -10.06 -12.94 -8.11
CA VAL A 203 -10.48 -13.43 -6.80
C VAL A 203 -9.50 -14.49 -6.33
N ASP A 204 -9.04 -14.34 -5.08
CA ASP A 204 -8.11 -15.26 -4.45
C ASP A 204 -8.81 -16.58 -4.10
N ALA A 205 -8.36 -17.66 -4.75
CA ALA A 205 -8.87 -19.01 -4.55
C ALA A 205 -8.05 -19.84 -3.56
N SER A 206 -6.99 -19.27 -2.96
CA SER A 206 -5.97 -19.97 -2.16
C SER A 206 -6.50 -20.80 -1.00
N SER A 207 -7.74 -20.55 -0.56
CA SER A 207 -8.44 -21.37 0.43
C SER A 207 -8.75 -22.82 -0.03
N TYR A 208 -8.73 -23.12 -1.33
CA TYR A 208 -8.94 -24.46 -1.88
C TYR A 208 -8.03 -24.80 -3.05
N GLU A 209 -7.64 -23.82 -3.89
CA GLU A 209 -6.70 -23.99 -5.00
C GLU A 209 -5.72 -22.83 -4.98
N ARG A 210 -4.41 -23.10 -5.04
CA ARG A 210 -3.38 -22.04 -4.99
C ARG A 210 -3.30 -21.27 -6.32
N CYS A 211 -4.33 -20.50 -6.62
CA CYS A 211 -4.42 -19.69 -7.81
C CYS A 211 -5.29 -18.45 -7.59
N VAL A 212 -5.28 -17.55 -8.56
CA VAL A 212 -6.22 -16.42 -8.67
C VAL A 212 -7.10 -16.67 -9.88
N TYR A 213 -8.41 -16.64 -9.68
CA TYR A 213 -9.39 -16.77 -10.76
C TYR A 213 -9.71 -15.40 -11.33
N CYS A 214 -9.65 -15.28 -12.66
CA CYS A 214 -9.93 -14.04 -13.36
C CYS A 214 -11.25 -14.09 -14.12
N ALA A 215 -11.95 -12.95 -14.15
CA ALA A 215 -13.23 -12.77 -14.83
C ALA A 215 -13.17 -12.96 -16.35
N ASN A 216 -11.97 -12.92 -16.94
CA ASN A 216 -11.75 -13.27 -18.34
C ASN A 216 -11.65 -14.80 -18.58
N GLY A 217 -11.86 -15.62 -17.54
CA GLY A 217 -11.80 -17.09 -17.58
C GLY A 217 -10.39 -17.67 -17.40
N GLN A 218 -9.37 -16.83 -17.19
CA GLN A 218 -8.00 -17.31 -16.93
C GLN A 218 -7.80 -17.64 -15.44
N LYS A 219 -6.91 -18.59 -15.17
CA LYS A 219 -6.38 -18.87 -13.83
C LYS A 219 -4.90 -18.48 -13.79
N ILE A 220 -4.49 -17.85 -12.69
CA ILE A 220 -3.11 -17.48 -12.44
C ILE A 220 -2.59 -18.33 -11.28
N GLU A 221 -1.67 -19.25 -11.57
CA GLU A 221 -1.09 -20.19 -10.59
C GLU A 221 0.22 -19.69 -9.96
N ASP A 222 0.73 -18.54 -10.41
CA ASP A 222 1.99 -17.96 -9.92
C ASP A 222 1.79 -17.34 -8.52
N GLU A 223 2.28 -18.02 -7.48
CA GLU A 223 2.23 -17.55 -6.08
C GLU A 223 2.94 -16.20 -5.90
N ASN A 224 3.89 -15.87 -6.77
CA ASN A 224 4.70 -14.65 -6.76
C ASN A 224 4.30 -13.67 -7.88
N ILE A 225 3.06 -13.76 -8.38
CA ILE A 225 2.59 -12.78 -9.35
C ILE A 225 2.70 -11.37 -8.77
N ASP A 226 3.37 -10.49 -9.51
CA ASP A 226 3.35 -9.07 -9.24
C ASP A 226 1.94 -8.51 -9.43
N MET A 227 1.27 -8.23 -8.31
CA MET A 227 -0.04 -7.58 -8.23
C MET A 227 0.07 -6.09 -7.88
N GLY A 228 1.28 -5.57 -7.70
CA GLY A 228 1.50 -4.17 -7.34
C GLY A 228 0.80 -3.79 -6.03
N ASP A 229 0.10 -2.66 -6.05
CA ASP A 229 -0.64 -2.11 -4.91
C ASP A 229 -1.93 -2.88 -4.58
N LEU A 230 -2.32 -3.86 -5.39
CA LEU A 230 -3.51 -4.66 -5.11
C LEU A 230 -3.36 -5.51 -3.84
N GLU A 231 -2.14 -5.80 -3.41
CA GLU A 231 -1.85 -6.53 -2.17
C GLU A 231 -1.97 -5.69 -0.88
N ILE A 232 -2.50 -4.47 -0.97
CA ILE A 232 -2.84 -3.69 0.22
C ILE A 232 -4.00 -4.38 0.98
N SER A 233 -4.86 -5.17 0.30
CA SER A 233 -5.90 -5.94 0.95
C SER A 233 -5.38 -7.25 1.55
N ILE A 234 -6.03 -7.69 2.63
CA ILE A 234 -5.77 -8.98 3.29
C ILE A 234 -6.04 -10.14 2.33
N THR A 235 -7.06 -10.00 1.48
CA THR A 235 -7.40 -10.92 0.39
C THR A 235 -6.77 -10.40 -0.90
N LYS A 236 -6.18 -11.27 -1.75
CA LYS A 236 -5.65 -10.87 -3.08
C LYS A 236 -6.76 -10.60 -4.11
N ASP A 237 -7.90 -10.07 -3.66
CA ASP A 237 -9.05 -9.75 -4.49
C ASP A 237 -8.85 -8.37 -5.14
N ALA A 238 -9.08 -8.30 -6.45
CA ALA A 238 -8.94 -7.09 -7.24
C ALA A 238 -10.08 -6.96 -8.25
N GLY A 239 -10.45 -5.73 -8.57
CA GLY A 239 -11.57 -5.47 -9.46
C GLY A 239 -11.69 -4.01 -9.85
N TYR A 240 -12.88 -3.64 -10.28
CA TYR A 240 -13.18 -2.29 -10.72
C TYR A 240 -14.04 -1.62 -9.68
N ILE A 241 -13.65 -0.41 -9.26
CA ILE A 241 -14.63 0.55 -8.76
C ILE A 241 -15.17 1.33 -9.96
N ILE A 242 -16.49 1.35 -10.09
CA ILE A 242 -17.19 2.00 -11.20
C ILE A 242 -18.03 3.11 -10.60
N GLU A 243 -17.75 4.35 -10.99
CA GLU A 243 -18.54 5.52 -10.62
C GLU A 243 -19.36 5.97 -11.84
N ASN A 244 -20.69 5.99 -11.74
CA ASN A 244 -21.58 6.60 -12.72
C ASN A 244 -21.87 8.06 -12.33
N ILE A 245 -21.28 9.00 -13.06
CA ILE A 245 -21.42 10.43 -12.82
C ILE A 245 -21.96 11.04 -14.10
N ASP A 246 -23.15 11.64 -14.04
CA ASP A 246 -23.80 12.29 -15.18
C ASP A 246 -23.87 11.40 -16.44
N ASN A 247 -24.24 10.12 -16.26
CA ASN A 247 -24.33 9.11 -17.31
C ASN A 247 -22.98 8.75 -17.96
N ILE A 248 -21.86 9.10 -17.31
CA ILE A 248 -20.51 8.66 -17.67
C ILE A 248 -20.03 7.64 -16.64
N LEU A 249 -19.70 6.45 -17.13
CA LEU A 249 -19.07 5.39 -16.36
C LEU A 249 -17.56 5.65 -16.27
N ASN A 250 -17.04 5.65 -15.05
CA ASN A 250 -15.62 5.85 -14.77
C ASN A 250 -15.09 4.59 -14.07
N PHE A 251 -14.26 3.83 -14.78
CA PHE A 251 -13.68 2.59 -14.27
C PHE A 251 -12.29 2.85 -13.73
N LYS A 252 -12.05 2.49 -12.46
CA LYS A 252 -10.72 2.52 -11.84
C LYS A 252 -10.40 1.14 -11.26
N ILE A 253 -9.12 0.79 -11.29
CA ILE A 253 -8.63 -0.46 -10.68
C ILE A 253 -8.61 -0.28 -9.16
N SER A 254 -9.11 -1.28 -8.45
CA SER A 254 -9.14 -1.28 -6.99
C SER A 254 -8.88 -2.66 -6.40
N ASN A 255 -8.34 -2.67 -5.19
CA ASN A 255 -8.33 -3.87 -4.36
C ASN A 255 -9.70 -4.08 -3.70
N PHE A 256 -9.93 -5.23 -3.08
CA PHE A 256 -11.14 -5.45 -2.29
C PHE A 256 -10.81 -6.22 -1.02
N ASN A 257 -11.25 -5.67 0.10
CA ASN A 257 -11.22 -6.36 1.38
C ASN A 257 -12.66 -6.72 1.75
N SER A 258 -12.94 -8.02 1.64
CA SER A 258 -14.27 -8.60 1.89
C SER A 258 -14.60 -8.75 3.38
N LYS A 259 -13.60 -8.64 4.27
CA LYS A 259 -13.73 -8.79 5.72
C LYS A 259 -12.71 -7.91 6.46
N THR A 260 -13.16 -6.73 6.88
CA THR A 260 -12.43 -5.94 7.89
C THR A 260 -12.76 -6.43 9.31
N GLU A 261 -11.95 -6.09 10.31
CA GLU A 261 -12.18 -6.46 11.72
C GLU A 261 -13.56 -6.01 12.25
N ASN A 262 -14.09 -4.91 11.70
CA ASN A 262 -15.41 -4.38 12.04
C ASN A 262 -16.53 -4.87 11.09
N ASN A 263 -16.29 -5.93 10.31
CA ASN A 263 -17.22 -6.53 9.34
C ASN A 263 -17.70 -5.57 8.22
N ASN A 264 -16.97 -4.49 7.95
CA ASN A 264 -17.18 -3.70 6.73
C ASN A 264 -16.50 -4.37 5.53
N GLN A 265 -17.03 -4.12 4.34
CA GLN A 265 -16.36 -4.41 3.08
C GLN A 265 -15.88 -3.10 2.48
N ILE A 266 -14.63 -3.06 2.04
CA ILE A 266 -13.98 -1.85 1.56
C ILE A 266 -13.23 -2.13 0.26
N THR A 267 -13.11 -1.10 -0.57
CA THR A 267 -12.28 -1.12 -1.78
C THR A 267 -11.47 0.16 -1.83
N GLN A 268 -10.21 0.05 -2.26
CA GLN A 268 -9.30 1.16 -2.41
C GLN A 268 -8.83 1.25 -3.86
N VAL A 269 -8.97 2.43 -4.47
CA VAL A 269 -8.38 2.74 -5.78
C VAL A 269 -6.87 2.74 -5.65
N VAL A 270 -6.21 1.99 -6.54
CA VAL A 270 -4.76 1.83 -6.56
C VAL A 270 -4.15 2.35 -7.86
N ASP A 271 -2.85 2.64 -7.85
CA ASP A 271 -2.15 3.20 -9.02
C ASP A 271 -1.56 2.09 -9.91
N TYR A 272 -0.95 1.09 -9.25
CA TYR A 272 -0.27 -0.01 -9.90
C TYR A 272 -0.96 -1.35 -9.61
N GLY A 273 -1.38 -2.05 -10.67
CA GLY A 273 -2.01 -3.38 -10.59
C GLY A 273 -1.15 -4.49 -11.18
N GLY A 274 0.17 -4.28 -11.26
CA GLY A 274 1.12 -5.29 -11.72
C GLY A 274 0.77 -5.91 -13.08
N LYS A 275 0.95 -7.23 -13.19
CA LYS A 275 0.60 -8.03 -14.37
C LYS A 275 -0.90 -8.14 -14.63
N ILE A 276 -1.74 -7.87 -13.63
CA ILE A 276 -3.20 -7.98 -13.73
C ILE A 276 -3.79 -6.76 -14.45
N LYS A 277 -3.18 -5.58 -14.32
CA LYS A 277 -3.68 -4.33 -14.91
C LYS A 277 -3.94 -4.41 -16.43
N PRO A 278 -3.02 -4.92 -17.28
CA PRO A 278 -3.31 -5.10 -18.70
C PRO A 278 -4.52 -6.00 -18.97
N MET A 279 -4.64 -7.12 -18.26
CA MET A 279 -5.77 -8.05 -18.40
C MET A 279 -7.10 -7.37 -18.08
N MET A 280 -7.13 -6.56 -17.01
CA MET A 280 -8.31 -5.79 -16.63
C MET A 280 -8.72 -4.76 -17.68
N ILE A 281 -7.74 -4.08 -18.30
CA ILE A 281 -7.96 -3.08 -19.35
C ILE A 281 -8.51 -3.75 -20.61
N GLU A 282 -7.90 -4.85 -21.05
CA GLU A 282 -8.37 -5.60 -22.23
C GLU A 282 -9.78 -6.15 -22.01
N PHE A 283 -10.04 -6.72 -20.84
CA PHE A 283 -11.34 -7.28 -20.50
C PHE A 283 -12.44 -6.22 -20.53
N VAL A 284 -12.28 -5.09 -19.82
CA VAL A 284 -13.32 -4.05 -19.79
C VAL A 284 -13.57 -3.44 -21.17
N ASN A 285 -12.52 -3.26 -21.99
CA ASN A 285 -12.66 -2.72 -23.34
C ASN A 285 -13.44 -3.64 -24.29
N SER A 286 -13.51 -4.95 -24.01
CA SER A 286 -14.26 -5.91 -24.82
C SER A 286 -15.79 -5.72 -24.77
N TYR A 287 -16.28 -4.95 -23.80
CA TYR A 287 -17.69 -4.64 -23.58
C TYR A 287 -18.13 -3.28 -24.12
N ILE A 288 -17.22 -2.55 -24.78
CA ILE A 288 -17.58 -1.34 -25.53
C ILE A 288 -18.41 -1.76 -26.73
N LYS A 289 -19.62 -1.22 -26.86
CA LYS A 289 -20.52 -1.53 -27.97
C LYS A 289 -19.89 -1.04 -29.27
N LYS A 290 -19.77 -1.94 -30.25
CA LYS A 290 -19.36 -1.58 -31.61
C LYS A 290 -20.53 -0.84 -32.26
N ILE A 291 -20.34 0.44 -32.54
CA ILE A 291 -21.28 1.29 -33.29
C ILE A 291 -21.15 0.97 -34.78
#